data_AF-A0A920RP89-F1
#
_entry.id   AF-A0A920RP89-F1
#
_cell.length_a   1.000
_cell.length_b   1.000
_cell.length_c   1.000
_cell.angle_alpha   90.00
_cell.angle_beta   90.00
_cell.angle_gamma   90.00
#
_symmetry.space_group_name_H-M   'P 1'
#
loop_
_entity.id
_entity.type
_entity.pdbx_description
1 polymer ?
#
loop_
_entity_poly.entity_id
_entity_poly.type
_entity_poly.pdbx_seq_one_letter_code
_entity_poly.pdbx_strand_id
1 'polypeptide(L)'
;MDLFDPKPELNRREGQELPESLLKQVTFAQIQEKRPGLMGSPYRFRRHGESGAWVSELVPHMAGIVDQITIARTVRTDDTNHMFAELLMNTGWRRFGRPTLGQLGGLWPGQ
;
A
#
# COMPACT_ATOMS: atom_id res chain seq x y z
N MET A 1 0.43 -4.53 0.08
CA MET A 1 1.60 -5.28 0.59
C MET A 1 1.32 -5.72 2.01
N ASP A 2 1.80 -6.89 2.42
CA ASP A 2 1.46 -7.56 3.68
C ASP A 2 2.65 -7.61 4.64
N LEU A 3 3.15 -6.42 5.03
CA LEU A 3 4.35 -6.30 5.89
C LEU A 3 4.03 -6.00 7.36
N PHE A 4 3.20 -4.99 7.62
CA PHE A 4 2.97 -4.46 8.98
C PHE A 4 1.50 -4.28 9.34
N ASP A 5 0.59 -4.66 8.43
CA ASP A 5 -0.84 -4.38 8.56
C ASP A 5 -1.64 -5.68 8.38
N PRO A 6 -2.00 -6.36 9.49
CA PRO A 6 -2.80 -7.56 9.44
C PRO A 6 -4.22 -7.23 8.95
N LYS A 7 -4.82 -8.13 8.19
CA LYS A 7 -6.13 -7.92 7.54
C LYS A 7 -7.19 -8.89 8.10
N PRO A 8 -7.52 -8.83 9.40
CA PRO A 8 -8.37 -9.84 10.04
C PRO A 8 -9.78 -9.91 9.43
N GLU A 9 -10.33 -8.78 8.98
CA GLU A 9 -11.64 -8.78 8.32
C GLU A 9 -11.58 -9.43 6.94
N LEU A 10 -10.54 -9.13 6.16
CA LEU A 10 -10.36 -9.70 4.84
C LEU A 10 -10.13 -11.22 4.91
N ASN A 11 -9.35 -11.67 5.89
CA ASN A 11 -9.12 -13.09 6.17
C ASN A 11 -10.41 -13.80 6.59
N ARG A 12 -11.28 -13.16 7.39
CA ARG A 12 -12.59 -13.74 7.76
C ARG A 12 -13.54 -13.91 6.58
N ARG A 13 -13.39 -13.07 5.56
CA ARG A 13 -14.24 -13.07 4.35
C ARG A 13 -13.58 -13.72 3.14
N GLU A 14 -12.45 -14.39 3.34
CA GLU A 14 -11.73 -15.04 2.25
C GLU A 14 -12.66 -15.98 1.46
N GLY A 15 -12.61 -15.88 0.14
CA GLY A 15 -13.44 -16.64 -0.79
C GLY A 15 -14.89 -16.15 -0.93
N GLN A 16 -15.35 -15.19 -0.11
CA GLN A 16 -16.67 -14.57 -0.30
C GLN A 16 -16.65 -13.59 -1.47
N GLU A 17 -17.77 -13.44 -2.16
CA GLU A 17 -17.90 -12.43 -3.21
C GLU A 17 -17.74 -11.01 -2.65
N LEU A 18 -17.10 -10.13 -3.41
CA LEU A 18 -17.02 -8.72 -3.08
C LEU A 18 -18.44 -8.12 -2.99
N PRO A 19 -18.83 -7.46 -1.87
CA PRO A 19 -20.16 -6.88 -1.73
C PRO A 19 -20.49 -5.90 -2.85
N GLU A 20 -21.74 -5.94 -3.33
CA GLU A 20 -22.19 -5.10 -4.45
C GLU A 20 -22.06 -3.59 -4.17
N SER A 21 -22.20 -3.20 -2.90
CA SER A 21 -22.00 -1.82 -2.45
C SER A 21 -20.58 -1.32 -2.70
N LEU A 22 -19.57 -2.20 -2.63
CA LEU A 22 -18.16 -1.88 -2.88
C LEU A 22 -17.83 -1.98 -4.36
N LEU A 23 -18.38 -2.99 -5.07
CA LEU A 23 -18.21 -3.15 -6.52
C LEU A 23 -18.58 -1.88 -7.31
N LYS A 24 -19.61 -1.14 -6.86
CA LYS A 24 -20.05 0.11 -7.49
C LYS A 24 -19.12 1.30 -7.23
N GLN A 25 -18.23 1.21 -6.24
CA GLN A 25 -17.34 2.29 -5.81
C GLN A 25 -15.93 2.19 -6.41
N VAL A 26 -15.55 1.03 -6.95
CA VAL A 26 -14.19 0.76 -7.40
C VAL A 26 -14.16 0.33 -8.86
N THR A 27 -13.22 0.88 -9.62
CA THR A 27 -12.93 0.42 -10.98
C THR A 27 -11.67 -0.42 -10.95
N PHE A 28 -11.79 -1.69 -11.33
CA PHE A 28 -10.65 -2.58 -11.46
C PHE A 28 -10.09 -2.51 -12.87
N ALA A 29 -8.83 -2.11 -13.01
CA ALA A 29 -8.17 -2.07 -14.31
C ALA A 29 -7.79 -3.47 -14.84
N GLN A 30 -7.59 -4.44 -13.95
CA GLN A 30 -7.00 -5.76 -14.26
C GLN A 30 -7.86 -6.96 -13.86
N ILE A 31 -8.90 -6.76 -13.05
CA ILE A 31 -9.83 -7.82 -12.63
C ILE A 31 -11.01 -7.80 -13.61
N GLN A 32 -11.20 -8.88 -14.35
CA GLN A 32 -12.21 -8.99 -15.41
C GLN A 32 -13.43 -9.79 -14.97
N GLU A 33 -13.34 -10.49 -13.83
CA GLU A 33 -14.41 -11.25 -13.22
C GLU A 33 -15.57 -10.33 -12.84
N LYS A 34 -16.79 -10.72 -13.21
CA LYS A 34 -18.01 -9.99 -12.83
C LYS A 34 -18.23 -9.94 -11.31
N ARG A 35 -17.71 -10.94 -10.59
CA ARG A 35 -17.83 -11.11 -9.14
C ARG A 35 -16.49 -11.60 -8.58
N PRO A 36 -15.52 -10.71 -8.35
CA PRO A 36 -14.26 -11.11 -7.76
C PRO A 36 -14.47 -11.57 -6.31
N GLY A 37 -13.75 -12.63 -5.94
CA GLY A 37 -13.68 -13.10 -4.57
C GLY A 37 -12.74 -12.25 -3.73
N LEU A 38 -13.05 -12.09 -2.45
CA LEU A 38 -12.17 -11.48 -1.47
C LEU A 38 -10.99 -12.42 -1.19
N MET A 39 -9.77 -11.90 -1.30
CA MET A 39 -8.55 -12.65 -1.03
C MET A 39 -7.94 -12.19 0.29
N GLY A 40 -7.91 -13.08 1.27
CA GLY A 40 -7.22 -12.89 2.54
C GLY A 40 -5.71 -12.75 2.34
N SER A 41 -5.02 -12.20 3.33
CA SER A 41 -3.56 -12.28 3.37
C SER A 41 -3.15 -13.72 3.71
N PRO A 42 -2.34 -14.40 2.89
CA PRO A 42 -1.88 -15.76 3.19
C PRO A 42 -0.79 -15.79 4.26
N TYR A 43 -0.29 -14.62 4.68
CA TYR A 43 0.85 -14.48 5.56
C TYR A 43 0.45 -14.35 7.03
N ARG A 44 1.30 -14.87 7.90
CA ARG A 44 1.14 -14.77 9.35
C ARG A 44 1.73 -13.46 9.86
N PHE A 45 1.00 -12.83 10.78
CA PHE A 45 1.43 -11.64 11.49
C PHE A 45 1.55 -11.94 12.98
N ARG A 46 2.58 -11.40 13.63
CA ARG A 46 2.76 -11.47 15.09
C ARG A 46 3.14 -10.11 15.63
N ARG A 47 2.88 -9.88 16.91
CA ARG A 47 3.33 -8.68 17.60
C ARG A 47 4.76 -8.87 18.07
N HIS A 48 5.60 -7.86 17.86
CA HIS A 48 7.01 -7.86 18.23
C HIS A 48 7.37 -6.56 18.96
N GLY A 49 8.46 -6.61 19.72
CA GLY A 49 8.99 -5.47 20.46
C GLY A 49 8.10 -5.01 21.62
N GLU A 50 8.59 -4.00 22.34
CA GLU A 50 7.84 -3.32 23.39
C GLU A 50 6.70 -2.47 22.80
N SER A 51 6.87 -1.97 21.58
CA SER A 51 5.83 -1.26 20.83
C SER A 51 4.62 -2.14 20.49
N GLY A 52 4.78 -3.47 20.54
CA GLY A 52 3.74 -4.43 20.18
C GLY A 52 3.30 -4.32 18.72
N ALA A 53 4.19 -3.85 17.84
CA ALA A 53 3.94 -3.65 16.43
C ALA A 53 3.68 -4.98 15.71
N TRP A 54 2.71 -4.98 14.79
CA TRP A 54 2.44 -6.15 13.95
C TRP A 54 3.49 -6.25 12.85
N VAL A 55 4.12 -7.43 12.73
CA VAL A 55 5.12 -7.72 11.72
C VAL A 55 4.80 -9.06 11.04
N SER A 56 4.87 -9.06 9.72
CA SER A 56 4.68 -10.24 8.87
C SER A 56 5.88 -11.17 8.93
N GLU A 57 5.64 -12.47 8.80
CA GLU A 57 6.69 -13.48 8.67
C GLU A 57 7.63 -13.26 7.47
N LEU A 58 7.26 -12.41 6.53
CA LEU A 58 8.07 -12.02 5.36
C LEU A 58 9.29 -11.15 5.71
N VAL A 59 9.27 -10.46 6.85
CA VAL A 59 10.33 -9.52 7.25
C VAL A 59 10.85 -9.82 8.66
N PRO A 60 11.37 -11.04 8.91
CA PRO A 60 11.71 -11.51 10.25
C PRO A 60 12.86 -10.70 10.87
N HIS A 61 13.82 -10.24 10.07
CA HIS A 61 14.92 -9.40 10.57
C HIS A 61 14.45 -8.02 11.01
N MET A 62 13.41 -7.49 10.37
CA MET A 62 12.81 -6.21 10.75
C MET A 62 12.07 -6.31 12.09
N ALA A 63 11.50 -7.48 12.39
CA ALA A 63 10.91 -7.76 13.69
C ALA A 63 11.94 -7.64 14.85
N GLY A 64 13.21 -7.94 14.59
CA GLY A 64 14.29 -7.83 15.59
C GLY A 64 14.71 -6.40 15.93
N ILE A 65 14.38 -5.43 15.06
CA ILE A 65 14.71 -4.02 15.23
C ILE A 65 13.44 -3.14 15.26
N VAL A 66 12.26 -3.73 15.50
CA VAL A 66 10.98 -3.04 15.29
C VAL A 66 10.81 -1.81 16.19
N ASP A 67 11.40 -1.83 17.39
CA ASP A 67 11.38 -0.69 18.33
C ASP A 67 12.39 0.40 17.99
N GLN A 68 13.31 0.15 17.04
CA GLN A 68 14.29 1.11 16.54
C GLN A 68 13.83 1.82 15.26
N ILE A 69 12.68 1.42 14.71
CA ILE A 69 12.13 1.97 13.48
C ILE A 69 10.74 2.56 13.73
N THR A 70 10.33 3.48 12.87
CA THR A 70 8.97 4.03 12.89
C THR A 70 8.15 3.48 11.72
N ILE A 71 6.98 2.91 12.01
CA ILE A 71 6.02 2.47 11.00
C ILE A 71 5.00 3.59 10.76
N ALA A 72 5.19 4.36 9.69
CA ALA A 72 4.27 5.42 9.29
C ALA A 72 3.13 4.86 8.42
N ARG A 73 1.87 5.06 8.84
CA ARG A 73 0.64 4.63 8.12
C ARG A 73 -0.25 5.79 7.69
N THR A 74 0.33 6.98 7.54
CA THR A 74 -0.41 8.23 7.28
C THR A 74 -0.54 8.58 5.79
N VAL A 75 0.18 7.88 4.91
CA VAL A 75 0.18 8.15 3.47
C VAL A 75 -0.97 7.39 2.80
N ARG A 76 -1.83 8.11 2.07
CA ARG A 76 -2.95 7.56 1.30
C ARG A 76 -2.97 8.19 -0.09
N THR A 77 -3.35 7.40 -1.08
CA THR A 77 -3.65 7.84 -2.45
C THR A 77 -4.94 7.19 -2.93
N ASP A 78 -5.63 7.83 -3.86
CA ASP A 78 -6.80 7.28 -4.55
C ASP A 78 -6.40 6.52 -5.84
N ASP A 79 -5.11 6.53 -6.22
CA ASP A 79 -4.60 5.77 -7.35
C ASP A 79 -4.46 4.29 -7.02
N THR A 80 -5.18 3.46 -7.76
CA THR A 80 -5.18 2.00 -7.64
C THR A 80 -4.05 1.31 -8.41
N ASN A 81 -3.30 2.06 -9.23
CA ASN A 81 -2.18 1.57 -10.03
C ASN A 81 -0.85 2.06 -9.42
N HIS A 82 0.08 1.12 -9.22
CA HIS A 82 1.41 1.40 -8.68
C HIS A 82 2.16 2.48 -9.45
N MET A 83 2.09 2.50 -10.80
CA MET A 83 2.80 3.49 -11.61
C MET A 83 2.37 4.92 -11.27
N PHE A 84 1.06 5.20 -11.22
CA PHE A 84 0.56 6.54 -10.93
C PHE A 84 0.70 6.92 -9.46
N ALA A 85 0.57 5.94 -8.56
CA ALA A 85 0.83 6.12 -7.14
C ALA A 85 2.33 6.44 -6.89
N GLU A 86 3.25 5.78 -7.57
CA GLU A 86 4.70 6.05 -7.52
C GLU A 86 5.02 7.44 -8.05
N LEU A 87 4.42 7.85 -9.17
CA LEU A 87 4.53 9.21 -9.70
C LEU A 87 4.03 10.24 -8.68
N LEU A 88 2.90 10.01 -8.04
CA LEU A 88 2.36 10.88 -6.99
C LEU A 88 3.29 10.94 -5.77
N MET A 89 3.80 9.80 -5.31
CA MET A 89 4.73 9.72 -4.18
C MET A 89 6.03 10.46 -4.47
N ASN A 90 6.56 10.35 -5.69
CA ASN A 90 7.83 10.96 -6.06
C ASN A 90 7.71 12.43 -6.46
N THR A 91 6.62 12.86 -7.11
CA THR A 91 6.51 14.18 -7.76
C THR A 91 5.36 15.05 -7.24
N GLY A 92 4.53 14.52 -6.33
CA GLY A 92 3.28 15.16 -5.93
C GLY A 92 2.23 15.21 -7.06
N TRP A 93 2.43 14.48 -8.16
CA TRP A 93 1.55 14.48 -9.31
C TRP A 93 1.48 13.14 -10.03
N ARG A 94 0.29 12.78 -10.50
CA ARG A 94 0.01 11.49 -11.15
C ARG A 94 0.34 11.43 -12.66
N ARG A 95 0.90 12.48 -13.26
CA ARG A 95 1.29 12.52 -14.68
C ARG A 95 2.78 12.77 -14.81
N PHE A 96 3.37 12.22 -15.87
CA PHE A 96 4.76 12.46 -16.22
C PHE A 96 5.05 13.95 -16.44
N GLY A 97 6.32 14.33 -16.23
CA GLY A 97 6.83 15.67 -16.56
C GLY A 97 6.98 16.62 -15.37
N ARG A 98 6.78 16.17 -14.11
CA ARG A 98 7.10 16.96 -12.91
C ARG A 98 8.40 16.48 -12.25
N PRO A 99 9.17 17.40 -11.65
CA PRO A 99 10.39 17.06 -10.92
C PRO A 99 10.05 16.22 -9.68
N THR A 100 11.03 15.46 -9.19
CA THR A 100 10.88 14.67 -7.97
C THR A 100 11.10 15.52 -6.72
N LEU A 101 10.53 15.07 -5.59
CA LEU A 101 10.81 15.61 -4.27
C LEU A 101 12.31 15.53 -3.99
N GLY A 102 12.90 16.65 -3.58
CA GLY A 102 14.35 16.75 -3.35
C GLY A 102 15.17 17.17 -4.58
N GLN A 103 14.55 17.36 -5.74
CA GLN A 103 15.22 17.93 -6.90
C GLN A 103 15.44 19.44 -6.70
N LEU A 104 16.62 19.82 -6.21
CA LEU A 104 17.09 21.21 -6.16
C LEU A 104 17.58 21.62 -7.55
N GLY A 105 16.94 22.63 -8.13
CA GLY A 105 17.52 23.44 -9.22
C GLY A 105 17.29 22.93 -10.64
N GLY A 106 16.18 23.37 -11.24
CA GLY A 106 15.96 23.38 -12.69
C GLY A 106 15.34 24.70 -13.15
N LEU A 107 15.64 25.80 -12.45
CA LEU A 107 15.44 27.15 -12.96
C LEU A 107 16.83 27.70 -13.30
N TRP A 108 17.41 27.20 -14.39
CA TRP A 108 18.38 28.00 -15.13
C TRP A 108 17.60 28.77 -16.20
N PRO A 109 17.43 30.09 -16.10
CA PRO A 109 16.84 30.88 -17.16
C PRO A 109 17.87 31.03 -18.26
N GLY A 110 17.79 30.20 -19.29
CA GLY A 110 18.64 30.34 -20.47
C GLY A 110 18.87 29.04 -21.24
N GLN A 111 17.83 28.57 -21.92
CA GLN A 111 17.88 27.99 -23.27
C GLN A 111 16.47 27.91 -23.85
#